data_AF-A0A4V1ZUN1-F1
#
_entry.id   AF-A0A4V1ZUN1-F1
#
_cell.length_a   1.000
_cell.length_b   1.000
_cell.length_c   1.000
_cell.angle_alpha   90.00
_cell.angle_beta   90.00
_cell.angle_gamma   90.00
#
_symmetry.space_group_name_H-M   'P 1'
#
loop_
_entity.id
_entity.type
_entity.pdbx_description
1 polymer ?
#
loop_
_entity_poly.entity_id
_entity_poly.type
_entity_poly.pdbx_seq_one_letter_code
_entity_poly.pdbx_strand_id
1 'polypeptide(L)'
;MDPLSELLSLLKPRSTISSGFEAGGDWSIQFGDQHKQIKCYVILSGNCWLAVEGIAEAVLLDEGDCFVLPSGRPFRLASGLSVPSLDASAIFPAG
;
A
#
# COMPACT_ATOMS: atom_id res chain seq x y z
N MET A 1 -9.82 25.43 -0.99
CA MET A 1 -8.78 24.98 -0.05
C MET A 1 -8.92 23.48 0.04
N ASP A 2 -7.91 22.74 -0.38
CA ASP A 2 -7.92 21.28 -0.39
C ASP A 2 -7.48 20.76 0.99
N PRO A 3 -8.35 20.09 1.76
CA PRO A 3 -8.04 19.64 3.13
C PRO A 3 -6.91 18.61 3.18
N LEU A 4 -6.67 17.90 2.07
CA LEU A 4 -5.52 17.01 1.95
C LEU A 4 -4.21 17.81 1.95
N SER A 5 -4.15 18.93 1.21
CA SER A 5 -2.99 19.82 1.15
C SER A 5 -2.64 20.46 2.50
N GLU A 6 -3.63 20.83 3.32
CA GLU A 6 -3.37 21.36 4.68
C GLU A 6 -2.80 20.28 5.62
N LEU A 7 -3.33 19.07 5.58
CA LEU A 7 -2.81 17.92 6.33
C LEU A 7 -1.36 17.59 5.93
N LEU A 8 -1.08 17.58 4.63
CA LEU A 8 0.26 17.33 4.10
C LEU A 8 1.27 18.42 4.50
N SER A 9 0.82 19.69 4.57
CA SER A 9 1.64 20.83 5.00
C SER A 9 2.05 20.75 6.47
N LEU A 10 1.17 20.19 7.33
CA LEU A 10 1.43 19.97 8.75
C LEU A 10 2.40 18.80 9.01
N LEU A 11 2.35 17.76 8.17
CA LEU A 11 3.16 16.54 8.35
C LEU A 11 4.67 16.75 8.15
N LYS A 12 5.10 17.84 7.49
CA LYS A 12 6.51 18.14 7.13
C LYS A 12 7.29 16.88 6.71
N PRO A 13 6.90 16.19 5.62
CA PRO A 13 7.53 14.95 5.20
C PRO A 13 9.03 15.19 4.93
N ARG A 14 9.90 14.46 5.65
CA ARG A 14 11.36 14.57 5.48
C ARG A 14 11.91 13.76 4.30
N SER A 15 11.17 12.74 3.86
CA SER A 15 11.46 11.95 2.68
C SER A 15 10.15 11.49 2.05
N THR A 16 9.98 11.77 0.77
CA THR A 16 8.85 11.28 -0.03
C THR A 16 9.44 10.31 -1.03
N ILE A 17 9.26 9.01 -0.80
CA ILE A 17 9.59 7.99 -1.79
C ILE A 17 8.28 7.66 -2.51
N SER A 18 8.17 8.09 -3.76
CA SER A 18 7.10 7.64 -4.66
C SER A 18 7.59 6.40 -5.39
N SER A 19 6.93 5.26 -5.16
CA SER A 19 7.14 4.03 -5.94
C SER A 19 5.79 3.58 -6.48
N GLY A 20 5.77 3.20 -7.76
CA GLY A 20 4.64 2.54 -8.40
C GLY A 20 5.08 1.17 -8.89
N PHE A 21 4.17 0.21 -8.90
CA PHE A 21 4.41 -1.08 -9.54
C PHE A 21 3.20 -1.49 -10.35
N GLU A 22 3.46 -2.10 -11.50
CA GLU A 22 2.43 -2.78 -12.30
C GLU A 22 2.57 -4.28 -12.07
N ALA A 23 1.46 -4.95 -11.78
CA ALA A 23 1.43 -6.38 -11.58
C ALA A 23 0.21 -6.97 -12.30
N GLY A 24 0.47 -7.92 -13.20
CA GLY A 24 -0.55 -8.65 -13.96
C GLY A 24 -0.55 -10.14 -13.62
N GLY A 25 -1.65 -10.82 -13.95
CA GLY A 25 -1.84 -12.24 -13.62
C GLY A 25 -2.06 -12.48 -12.14
N ASP A 26 -1.73 -13.70 -11.68
CA ASP A 26 -1.83 -14.08 -10.28
C ASP A 26 -0.58 -13.60 -9.51
N TRP A 27 -0.78 -12.57 -8.69
CA TRP A 27 0.25 -12.02 -7.82
C TRP A 27 -0.26 -11.73 -6.41
N SER A 28 0.65 -11.80 -5.44
CA SER A 28 0.44 -11.33 -4.07
C SER A 28 1.77 -10.88 -3.46
N ILE A 29 1.79 -9.70 -2.85
CA ILE A 29 2.97 -9.09 -2.24
C ILE A 29 2.70 -8.85 -0.76
N GLN A 30 3.56 -9.40 0.08
CA GLN A 30 3.55 -9.20 1.52
C GLN A 30 4.52 -8.08 1.89
N PHE A 31 3.99 -7.00 2.45
CA PHE A 31 4.77 -5.94 3.05
C PHE A 31 4.89 -6.22 4.56
N GLY A 32 6.13 -6.31 5.04
CA GLY A 32 6.43 -6.50 6.47
C GLY A 32 6.17 -5.24 7.31
N ASP A 33 6.73 -5.19 8.52
CA ASP A 33 6.65 -3.99 9.37
C ASP A 33 7.26 -2.78 8.64
N GLN A 34 6.49 -1.70 8.52
CA GLN A 34 6.89 -0.48 7.82
C GLN A 34 7.51 0.56 8.78
N HIS A 35 7.92 0.14 9.98
CA HIS A 35 8.62 0.95 10.99
C HIS A 35 7.89 2.25 11.34
N LYS A 36 6.57 2.16 11.54
CA LYS A 36 5.68 3.30 11.83
C LYS A 36 5.70 4.41 10.76
N GLN A 37 6.16 4.09 9.54
CA GLN A 37 6.04 5.00 8.40
C GLN A 37 4.60 5.03 7.92
N ILE A 38 4.14 6.23 7.56
CA ILE A 38 2.86 6.42 6.88
C ILE A 38 3.06 6.01 5.43
N LYS A 39 2.18 5.14 4.93
CA LYS A 39 2.10 4.81 3.50
C LYS A 39 0.82 5.38 2.91
N CYS A 40 0.94 5.97 1.72
CA CYS A 40 -0.18 6.47 0.95
C CYS A 40 -0.09 5.83 -0.45
N TYR A 41 -1.22 5.31 -0.91
CA TYR A 41 -1.32 4.62 -2.20
C TYR A 41 -2.58 5.07 -2.94
N VAL A 42 -2.53 4.92 -4.26
CA VAL A 42 -3.66 5.08 -5.17
C VAL A 42 -3.63 3.93 -6.18
N ILE A 43 -4.79 3.36 -6.50
CA ILE A 43 -4.92 2.39 -7.60
C ILE A 43 -5.06 3.16 -8.91
N LEU A 44 -4.02 3.11 -9.74
CA LEU A 44 -4.01 3.84 -11.02
C LEU A 44 -4.83 3.15 -12.12
N SER A 45 -4.94 1.81 -12.06
CA SER A 45 -5.69 1.01 -13.03
C SER A 45 -5.96 -0.40 -12.48
N GLY A 46 -7.11 -0.98 -12.83
CA GLY A 46 -7.47 -2.34 -12.41
C GLY A 46 -7.96 -2.42 -10.97
N ASN A 47 -7.79 -3.58 -10.32
CA ASN A 47 -8.19 -3.78 -8.93
C ASN A 47 -7.27 -4.74 -8.19
N CYS A 48 -7.30 -4.67 -6.86
CA CYS A 48 -6.59 -5.61 -5.99
C CYS A 48 -7.21 -5.65 -4.59
N TRP A 49 -6.90 -6.72 -3.86
CA TRP A 49 -7.23 -6.86 -2.46
C TRP A 49 -6.16 -6.24 -1.56
N LEU A 50 -6.59 -5.49 -0.57
CA LEU A 50 -5.79 -5.03 0.56
C LEU A 50 -6.19 -5.80 1.83
N ALA A 51 -5.25 -6.50 2.44
CA ALA A 51 -5.39 -7.07 3.77
C ALA A 51 -4.36 -6.45 4.71
N VAL A 52 -4.79 -6.02 5.90
CA VAL A 52 -3.91 -5.36 6.90
C VAL A 52 -3.93 -6.16 8.18
N GLU A 53 -2.76 -6.39 8.78
CA GLU A 53 -2.66 -7.13 10.03
C GLU A 53 -3.51 -6.47 11.14
N GLY A 54 -4.30 -7.28 11.85
CA GLY A 54 -5.21 -6.82 12.89
C GLY A 54 -6.50 -6.16 12.37
N ILE A 55 -6.75 -6.16 11.06
CA ILE A 55 -8.05 -5.85 10.47
C ILE A 55 -8.61 -7.14 9.87
N ALA A 56 -9.79 -7.56 10.33
CA ALA A 56 -10.35 -8.86 9.94
C ALA A 56 -10.79 -8.90 8.47
N GLU A 57 -11.32 -7.79 7.96
CA GLU A 57 -11.86 -7.70 6.61
C GLU A 57 -10.82 -7.18 5.64
N ALA A 58 -10.59 -7.94 4.57
CA ALA A 58 -9.86 -7.46 3.41
C ALA A 58 -10.76 -6.56 2.57
N VAL A 59 -10.18 -5.53 1.97
CA VAL A 59 -10.89 -4.55 1.15
C VAL A 59 -10.52 -4.76 -0.31
N LEU A 60 -11.50 -4.87 -1.18
CA LEU A 60 -11.29 -4.79 -2.62
C LEU A 60 -11.16 -3.31 -2.98
N LEU A 61 -10.06 -2.97 -3.65
CA LEU A 61 -9.77 -1.62 -4.12
C LEU A 61 -9.86 -1.61 -5.64
N ASP A 62 -10.60 -0.64 -6.18
CA ASP A 62 -10.77 -0.44 -7.61
C ASP A 62 -9.98 0.79 -8.09
N GLU A 63 -9.90 0.97 -9.41
CA GLU A 63 -9.27 2.11 -10.05
C GLU A 63 -9.79 3.45 -9.48
N GLY A 64 -8.86 4.32 -9.10
CA GLY A 64 -9.15 5.61 -8.48
C GLY A 64 -9.19 5.56 -6.95
N ASP A 65 -9.31 4.38 -6.33
CA ASP A 65 -9.31 4.28 -4.87
C ASP A 65 -7.96 4.69 -4.29
N CYS A 66 -8.03 5.48 -3.22
CA CYS A 66 -6.88 5.95 -2.46
C CYS A 66 -6.97 5.45 -1.03
N PHE A 67 -5.84 5.05 -0.44
CA PHE A 67 -5.81 4.59 0.94
C PHE A 67 -4.53 5.01 1.67
N VAL A 68 -4.65 5.11 2.99
CA VAL A 68 -3.57 5.50 3.90
C VAL A 68 -3.41 4.47 5.00
N LEU A 69 -2.16 4.03 5.22
CA LEU A 69 -1.78 3.14 6.31
C LEU A 69 -0.90 3.92 7.29
N PRO A 70 -1.48 4.49 8.37
CA PRO A 70 -0.77 5.43 9.23
C PRO A 70 0.12 4.77 10.29
N SER A 71 -0.11 3.48 10.59
CA SER A 71 0.52 2.79 11.72
C SER A 71 1.74 1.95 11.34
N GLY A 72 2.08 1.86 10.06
CA GLY A 72 3.14 1.00 9.54
C GLY A 72 2.95 -0.50 9.78
N ARG A 73 1.69 -0.94 9.94
CA ARG A 73 1.37 -2.36 10.14
C ARG A 73 1.70 -3.17 8.89
N PRO A 74 2.11 -4.43 9.02
CA PRO A 74 2.21 -5.36 7.90
C PRO A 74 0.89 -5.40 7.12
N PHE A 75 1.00 -5.43 5.80
CA PHE A 75 -0.14 -5.49 4.90
C PHE A 75 0.20 -6.28 3.65
N ARG A 76 -0.83 -6.73 2.96
CA ARG A 76 -0.73 -7.50 1.72
C ARG A 76 -1.54 -6.80 0.63
N LEU A 77 -0.94 -6.68 -0.54
CA LEU A 77 -1.65 -6.35 -1.77
C LEU A 77 -1.65 -7.60 -2.65
N ALA A 78 -2.80 -7.96 -3.22
CA ALA A 78 -2.90 -9.16 -4.04
C ALA A 78 -3.98 -9.05 -5.12
N SER A 79 -3.75 -9.70 -6.25
CA SER A 79 -4.80 -10.01 -7.24
C SER A 79 -5.92 -10.90 -6.65
N GLY A 80 -5.59 -11.77 -5.69
CA GLY A 80 -6.54 -12.62 -4.99
C GLY A 80 -5.97 -13.13 -3.66
N LEU A 81 -6.83 -13.28 -2.64
CA LEU A 81 -6.41 -13.65 -1.28
C LEU A 81 -5.85 -15.08 -1.16
N SER A 82 -6.15 -15.95 -2.13
CA SER A 82 -5.63 -17.32 -2.22
C SER A 82 -4.25 -17.42 -2.89
N VAL A 83 -3.75 -16.34 -3.50
CA VAL A 83 -2.48 -16.34 -4.22
C VAL A 83 -1.31 -16.35 -3.20
N PRO A 84 -0.32 -17.27 -3.34
CA PRO A 84 0.87 -17.26 -2.49
C PRO A 84 1.61 -15.93 -2.58
N SER A 85 2.08 -15.44 -1.42
CA SER A 85 2.66 -14.11 -1.34
C SER A 85 4.18 -14.15 -1.40
N LEU A 86 4.75 -13.19 -2.13
CA LEU A 86 6.19 -12.89 -2.12
C LEU A 86 6.48 -11.74 -1.17
N ASP A 87 7.61 -11.78 -0.48
CA ASP A 87 8.04 -10.66 0.34
C ASP A 87 8.39 -9.44 -0.52
N ALA A 88 7.91 -8.28 -0.10
CA ALA A 88 8.14 -7.01 -0.79
C ALA A 88 9.64 -6.69 -0.96
N SER A 89 10.49 -7.13 -0.03
CA SER A 89 11.95 -6.95 -0.10
C SER A 89 12.62 -7.70 -1.25
N ALA A 90 11.99 -8.77 -1.75
CA ALA A 90 12.47 -9.50 -2.92
C ALA A 90 12.15 -8.78 -4.25
N ILE A 91 11.16 -7.88 -4.23
CA ILE A 91 10.65 -7.15 -5.40
C ILE A 91 11.20 -5.72 -5.43
N PHE A 92 11.23 -5.08 -4.26
CA PHE A 92 11.70 -3.71 -4.07
C PHE A 92 12.98 -3.74 -3.23
N PRO A 93 14.15 -3.96 -3.83
CA PRO A 93 15.41 -3.91 -3.10
C PRO A 93 15.61 -2.52 -2.49
N ALA A 94 16.16 -2.48 -1.28
CA ALA A 94 16.58 -1.23 -0.67
C ALA A 94 17.65 -0.59 -1.56
N GLY A 95 17.42 0.66 -1.98
CA GLY A 95 18.42 1.49 -2.65
C GLY A 95 19.51 1.93 -1.69
#